data_AF-A0A1S3G2C7-F1
#
_entry.id   AF-A0A1S3G2C7-F1
#
_cell.length_a   1.000
_cell.length_b   1.000
_cell.length_c   1.000
_cell.angle_alpha   90.00
_cell.angle_beta   90.00
_cell.angle_gamma   90.00
#
_symmetry.space_group_name_H-M   'P 1'
#
loop_
_entity.id
_entity.type
_entity.pdbx_description
1 polymer ?
#
loop_
_entity_poly.entity_id
_entity_poly.type
_entity_poly.pdbx_seq_one_letter_code
_entity_poly.pdbx_strand_id
1 'polypeptide(L)'
;MGKNCRLAGGFTHDELLKIWKGLFYCMWMQDKPLLQEELGKTIAQLIHAFQTTEARHLFLQAFWQTMNREWAGIDRLRLDKFYMLMRMVLNESFKAVKSGGWEERLVEQLLDLLTTEILHPDSEAPNGVKSHFLEIFLEELSKVGAAELTADQNLQLIDPFCRIAACTQDSLVLHNITRGILEAIVEQAPLAIEDLMSELDAQSREDEGSAGDDDDDDDDDDDGAEAERGQDAPSGSLSAGSTRRADPEVGKGQTGEDGENTGPVLQFDYEAVANRLFELASQESIPSQNRKRLYKVIRKFQELAGGSFPEDDVPERAYKKLLEGRRKRKQKKKKKKSLPLSPQEGGEGEEEALSPDPGMETKRKRSRKRSRPAEQAETGRQRGAHGKRRKKPQQLLGARAKKAGAQQPEGKRTRIPEGKE
;
A
#
# COMPACT_ATOMS: atom_id res chain seq x y z
N MET A 1 19.40 5.19 -43.49
CA MET A 1 18.26 6.13 -43.34
C MET A 1 16.98 5.31 -43.28
N GLY A 2 16.46 5.05 -42.08
CA GLY A 2 15.08 4.55 -41.93
C GLY A 2 14.09 5.68 -42.24
N LYS A 3 13.00 5.40 -42.94
CA LYS A 3 11.93 6.38 -43.16
C LYS A 3 10.94 6.27 -42.00
N ASN A 4 10.94 7.24 -41.09
CA ASN A 4 9.88 7.35 -40.08
C ASN A 4 8.56 7.62 -40.81
N CYS A 5 7.69 6.61 -40.89
CA CYS A 5 6.35 6.75 -41.42
C CYS A 5 5.55 7.68 -40.51
N ARG A 6 5.39 8.94 -40.92
CA ARG A 6 4.52 9.91 -40.24
C ARG A 6 3.06 9.49 -40.44
N LEU A 7 2.48 8.83 -39.44
CA LEU A 7 1.04 8.95 -39.20
C LEU A 7 0.76 10.41 -38.84
N ALA A 8 -0.27 11.00 -39.44
CA ALA A 8 -0.45 12.45 -39.44
C ALA A 8 -0.82 12.99 -38.04
N GLY A 9 -0.07 13.98 -37.56
CA GLY A 9 -0.40 14.77 -36.37
C GLY A 9 0.16 14.28 -35.02
N GLY A 10 0.71 13.07 -34.94
CA GLY A 10 1.32 12.56 -33.70
C GLY A 10 2.75 13.07 -33.45
N PHE A 11 3.10 13.28 -32.18
CA PHE A 11 4.50 13.47 -31.76
C PHE A 11 5.28 12.17 -31.89
N THR A 12 6.55 12.25 -32.29
CA THR A 12 7.47 11.10 -32.20
C THR A 12 8.09 10.96 -30.81
N HIS A 13 8.53 9.75 -30.46
CA HIS A 13 9.23 9.45 -29.20
C HIS A 13 10.43 10.38 -28.96
N ASP A 14 11.25 10.63 -30.00
CA ASP A 14 12.37 11.59 -29.97
C ASP A 14 11.97 13.04 -29.70
N GLU A 15 10.73 13.44 -30.01
CA GLU A 15 10.20 14.77 -29.73
C GLU A 15 9.66 14.84 -28.29
N LEU A 16 8.98 13.78 -27.84
CA LEU A 16 8.51 13.65 -26.45
C LEU A 16 9.67 13.61 -25.45
N LEU A 17 10.80 12.97 -25.77
CA LEU A 17 12.02 13.01 -24.96
C LEU A 17 12.63 14.43 -24.86
N LYS A 18 12.53 15.24 -25.91
CA LYS A 18 12.99 16.65 -25.90
C LYS A 18 12.03 17.52 -25.08
N ILE A 19 10.73 17.30 -25.22
CA ILE A 19 9.69 17.97 -24.42
C ILE A 19 9.89 17.66 -22.93
N TRP A 20 10.04 16.38 -22.57
CA TRP A 20 10.29 15.97 -21.19
C TRP A 20 11.59 16.49 -20.61
N LYS A 21 12.67 16.60 -21.40
CA LYS A 21 13.89 17.29 -20.95
C LYS A 21 13.64 18.78 -20.67
N GLY A 22 12.76 19.43 -21.44
CA GLY A 22 12.29 20.78 -21.14
C GLY A 22 11.50 20.86 -19.82
N LEU A 23 10.46 20.03 -19.68
CA LEU A 23 9.60 19.97 -18.48
C LEU A 23 10.40 19.64 -17.20
N PHE A 24 11.38 18.73 -17.31
CA PHE A 24 12.33 18.41 -16.24
C PHE A 24 13.09 19.66 -15.76
N TYR A 25 13.60 20.48 -16.67
CA TYR A 25 14.29 21.71 -16.28
C TYR A 25 13.35 22.84 -15.83
N CYS A 26 12.10 22.89 -16.31
CA CYS A 26 11.07 23.75 -15.71
C CYS A 26 10.87 23.41 -14.24
N MET A 27 10.73 22.12 -13.90
CA MET A 27 10.61 21.65 -12.53
C MET A 27 11.91 21.87 -11.73
N TRP A 28 13.07 21.66 -12.34
CA TRP A 28 14.39 21.89 -11.73
C TRP A 28 14.57 23.33 -11.22
N MET A 29 14.14 24.32 -12.01
CA MET A 29 14.29 25.74 -11.73
C MET A 29 13.19 26.33 -10.83
N GLN A 30 12.12 25.58 -10.53
CA GLN A 30 11.07 26.03 -9.63
C GLN A 30 11.47 25.80 -8.17
N ASP A 31 11.78 26.88 -7.44
CA ASP A 31 12.29 26.81 -6.06
C ASP A 31 11.22 27.15 -4.99
N LYS A 32 10.02 27.60 -5.38
CA LYS A 32 8.92 27.91 -4.44
C LYS A 32 7.98 26.70 -4.26
N PRO A 33 7.81 26.11 -3.04
CA PRO A 33 7.08 24.86 -2.85
C PRO A 33 5.67 24.80 -3.47
N LEU A 34 4.81 25.79 -3.21
CA LEU A 34 3.45 25.83 -3.77
C LEU A 34 3.45 25.82 -5.32
N LEU A 35 4.44 26.49 -5.93
CA LEU A 35 4.59 26.50 -7.39
C LEU A 35 5.25 25.23 -7.93
N GLN A 36 5.97 24.46 -7.10
CA GLN A 36 6.43 23.11 -7.48
C GLN A 36 5.24 22.16 -7.54
N GLU A 37 4.32 22.24 -6.58
CA GLU A 37 3.11 21.44 -6.53
C GLU A 37 2.18 21.76 -7.72
N GLU A 38 1.90 23.05 -7.94
CA GLU A 38 1.11 23.54 -9.08
C GLU A 38 1.72 23.09 -10.42
N LEU A 39 3.02 23.35 -10.62
CA LEU A 39 3.73 22.95 -11.84
C LEU A 39 3.76 21.43 -12.04
N GLY A 40 4.00 20.65 -10.98
CA GLY A 40 4.00 19.20 -11.03
C GLY A 40 2.64 18.64 -11.43
N LYS A 41 1.56 19.20 -10.87
CA LYS A 41 0.18 18.87 -11.21
C LYS A 41 -0.15 19.22 -12.66
N THR A 42 0.20 20.44 -13.11
CA THR A 42 0.02 20.84 -14.52
C THR A 42 0.78 19.92 -15.48
N ILE A 43 2.02 19.55 -15.16
CA ILE A 43 2.84 18.64 -15.98
C ILE A 43 2.22 17.24 -16.04
N ALA A 44 1.78 16.68 -14.91
CA ALA A 44 1.17 15.35 -14.88
C ALA A 44 -0.14 15.30 -15.67
N GLN A 45 -0.98 16.34 -15.58
CA GLN A 45 -2.25 16.43 -16.29
C GLN A 45 -2.12 16.53 -17.82
N LEU A 46 -0.93 16.80 -18.37
CA LEU A 46 -0.69 16.79 -19.82
C LEU A 46 -1.00 15.45 -20.48
N ILE A 47 -0.98 14.32 -19.73
CA ILE A 47 -1.37 13.01 -20.27
C ILE A 47 -2.79 13.03 -20.87
N HIS A 48 -3.72 13.80 -20.28
CA HIS A 48 -5.12 13.86 -20.73
C HIS A 48 -5.32 14.72 -21.97
N ALA A 49 -4.33 15.56 -22.33
CA ALA A 49 -4.36 16.34 -23.57
C ALA A 49 -4.12 15.48 -24.83
N PHE A 50 -3.57 14.26 -24.67
CA PHE A 50 -3.40 13.32 -25.77
C PHE A 50 -4.69 12.54 -26.03
N GLN A 51 -5.11 12.52 -27.30
CA GLN A 51 -6.38 11.91 -27.74
C GLN A 51 -6.30 10.40 -27.95
N THR A 52 -5.11 9.85 -28.23
CA THR A 52 -4.91 8.41 -28.52
C THR A 52 -4.08 7.74 -27.42
N THR A 53 -4.34 6.46 -27.18
CA THR A 53 -3.65 5.66 -26.15
C THR A 53 -2.16 5.53 -26.44
N GLU A 54 -1.76 5.40 -27.71
CA GLU A 54 -0.37 5.31 -28.13
C GLU A 54 0.41 6.59 -27.81
N ALA A 55 -0.22 7.75 -27.98
CA ALA A 55 0.38 9.03 -27.63
C ALA A 55 0.52 9.21 -26.11
N ARG A 56 -0.45 8.74 -25.31
CA ARG A 56 -0.37 8.69 -23.83
C ARG A 56 0.74 7.76 -23.36
N HIS A 57 0.83 6.57 -23.96
CA HIS A 57 1.86 5.56 -23.68
C HIS A 57 3.26 6.11 -24.01
N LEU A 58 3.47 6.68 -25.21
CA LEU A 58 4.75 7.29 -25.59
C LEU A 58 5.13 8.49 -24.69
N PHE A 59 4.15 9.28 -24.23
CA PHE A 59 4.37 10.38 -23.29
C PHE A 59 4.82 9.87 -21.91
N LEU A 60 4.19 8.82 -21.38
CA LEU A 60 4.63 8.16 -20.14
C LEU A 60 5.99 7.48 -20.29
N GLN A 61 6.27 6.85 -21.43
CA GLN A 61 7.54 6.18 -21.68
C GLN A 61 8.70 7.19 -21.66
N ALA A 62 8.54 8.30 -22.38
CA ALA A 62 9.53 9.38 -22.42
C ALA A 62 9.70 10.12 -21.07
N PHE A 63 8.71 10.05 -20.17
CA PHE A 63 8.84 10.49 -18.77
C PHE A 63 9.82 9.59 -18.02
N TRP A 64 9.53 8.29 -17.91
CA TRP A 64 10.34 7.37 -17.09
C TRP A 64 11.77 7.26 -17.61
N GLN A 65 11.99 7.22 -18.93
CA GLN A 65 13.32 7.28 -19.53
C GLN A 65 14.07 8.59 -19.23
N THR A 66 13.36 9.73 -19.15
CA THR A 66 13.96 11.01 -18.75
C THR A 66 14.29 11.02 -17.26
N MET A 67 13.41 10.48 -16.40
CA MET A 67 13.69 10.34 -14.98
C MET A 67 14.92 9.45 -14.75
N ASN A 68 14.96 8.24 -15.33
CA ASN A 68 16.08 7.31 -15.22
C ASN A 68 17.42 7.97 -15.60
N ARG A 69 17.46 8.63 -16.77
CA ARG A 69 18.66 9.24 -17.34
C ARG A 69 19.19 10.43 -16.51
N GLU A 70 18.32 11.33 -16.07
CA GLU A 70 18.74 12.56 -15.39
C GLU A 70 18.87 12.37 -13.85
N TRP A 71 18.36 11.26 -13.28
CA TRP A 71 18.28 11.00 -11.83
C TRP A 71 19.61 11.21 -11.09
N ALA A 72 20.70 10.66 -11.63
CA ALA A 72 22.02 10.71 -11.01
C ALA A 72 22.62 12.14 -10.97
N GLY A 73 22.03 13.08 -11.73
CA GLY A 73 22.36 14.51 -11.67
C GLY A 73 21.56 15.29 -10.62
N ILE A 74 20.47 14.74 -10.07
CA ILE A 74 19.61 15.43 -9.10
C ILE A 74 20.32 15.51 -7.74
N ASP A 75 20.49 16.72 -7.24
CA ASP A 75 21.06 16.95 -5.90
C ASP A 75 20.01 16.78 -4.78
N ARG A 76 20.50 16.54 -3.56
CA ARG A 76 19.64 16.23 -2.39
C ARG A 76 18.64 17.33 -2.03
N LEU A 77 18.83 18.58 -2.45
CA LEU A 77 17.90 19.68 -2.18
C LEU A 77 16.78 19.79 -3.23
N ARG A 78 16.89 19.07 -4.35
CA ARG A 78 15.89 19.02 -5.43
C ARG A 78 15.12 17.71 -5.51
N LEU A 79 15.55 16.67 -4.78
CA LEU A 79 15.03 15.32 -4.91
C LEU A 79 13.52 15.21 -4.58
N ASP A 80 13.08 15.87 -3.50
CA ASP A 80 11.72 15.74 -2.97
C ASP A 80 10.64 16.19 -3.98
N LYS A 81 10.88 17.27 -4.74
CA LYS A 81 9.97 17.72 -5.80
C LYS A 81 9.94 16.77 -7.00
N PHE A 82 11.01 16.04 -7.28
CA PHE A 82 11.02 15.01 -8.32
C PHE A 82 10.32 13.72 -7.86
N TYR A 83 10.44 13.33 -6.59
CA TYR A 83 9.60 12.29 -5.99
C TYR A 83 8.10 12.63 -6.04
N MET A 84 7.75 13.88 -5.74
CA MET A 84 6.38 14.40 -5.90
C MET A 84 5.90 14.35 -7.35
N LEU A 85 6.74 14.75 -8.32
CA LEU A 85 6.40 14.69 -9.74
C LEU A 85 6.12 13.25 -10.20
N MET A 86 6.95 12.27 -9.80
CA MET A 86 6.73 10.85 -10.11
C MET A 86 5.39 10.35 -9.55
N ARG A 87 5.06 10.75 -8.31
CA ARG A 87 3.78 10.43 -7.66
C ARG A 87 2.59 11.02 -8.43
N MET A 88 2.67 12.28 -8.84
CA MET A 88 1.63 12.95 -9.63
C MET A 88 1.46 12.31 -11.01
N VAL A 89 2.54 12.02 -11.74
CA VAL A 89 2.48 11.37 -13.07
C VAL A 89 1.91 9.96 -12.97
N LEU A 90 2.26 9.18 -11.95
CA LEU A 90 1.67 7.85 -11.73
C LEU A 90 0.16 7.96 -11.42
N ASN A 91 -0.24 8.88 -10.54
CA ASN A 91 -1.65 9.11 -10.21
C ASN A 91 -2.50 9.51 -11.45
N GLU A 92 -1.99 10.42 -12.28
CA GLU A 92 -2.66 10.82 -13.52
C GLU A 92 -2.64 9.71 -14.59
N SER A 93 -1.67 8.78 -14.56
CA SER A 93 -1.69 7.57 -15.40
C SER A 93 -2.78 6.58 -15.01
N PHE A 94 -3.01 6.36 -13.71
CA PHE A 94 -4.13 5.55 -13.24
C PHE A 94 -5.48 6.22 -13.55
N LYS A 95 -5.59 7.55 -13.43
CA LYS A 95 -6.79 8.30 -13.85
C LYS A 95 -7.06 8.15 -15.35
N ALA A 96 -6.03 8.10 -16.19
CA ALA A 96 -6.19 7.86 -17.62
C ALA A 96 -6.76 6.45 -17.90
N VAL A 97 -6.27 5.41 -17.22
CA VAL A 97 -6.83 4.04 -17.33
C VAL A 97 -8.26 3.96 -16.77
N LYS A 98 -8.54 4.59 -15.63
CA LYS A 98 -9.89 4.74 -15.06
C LYS A 98 -10.87 5.40 -16.03
N SER A 99 -10.44 6.47 -16.74
CA SER A 99 -11.28 7.11 -17.77
C SER A 99 -11.60 6.21 -18.97
N GLY A 100 -10.82 5.14 -19.17
CA GLY A 100 -11.09 4.05 -20.09
C GLY A 100 -11.71 2.82 -19.40
N GLY A 101 -12.45 3.01 -18.30
CA GLY A 101 -13.24 1.97 -17.64
C GLY A 101 -12.44 0.80 -17.06
N TRP A 102 -11.15 0.98 -16.80
CA TRP A 102 -10.23 -0.09 -16.40
C TRP A 102 -10.16 -1.26 -17.40
N GLU A 103 -10.29 -0.98 -18.70
CA GLU A 103 -10.07 -1.97 -19.77
C GLU A 103 -8.74 -2.72 -19.58
N GLU A 104 -8.80 -4.05 -19.59
CA GLU A 104 -7.66 -4.95 -19.39
C GLU A 104 -6.45 -4.60 -20.28
N ARG A 105 -6.69 -4.24 -21.55
CA ARG A 105 -5.64 -3.81 -22.50
C ARG A 105 -4.94 -2.52 -22.09
N LEU A 106 -5.65 -1.57 -21.47
CA LEU A 106 -5.07 -0.32 -20.98
C LEU A 106 -4.27 -0.55 -19.71
N VAL A 107 -4.75 -1.46 -18.84
CA VAL A 107 -4.04 -1.94 -17.65
C VAL A 107 -2.74 -2.65 -18.06
N GLU A 108 -2.80 -3.62 -18.97
CA GLU A 108 -1.63 -4.34 -19.50
C GLU A 108 -0.61 -3.39 -20.13
N GLN A 109 -1.04 -2.46 -21.00
CA GLN A 109 -0.13 -1.49 -21.65
C GLN A 109 0.55 -0.53 -20.66
N LEU A 110 -0.10 -0.20 -19.53
CA LEU A 110 0.51 0.60 -18.47
C LEU A 110 1.49 -0.23 -17.62
N LEU A 111 1.12 -1.46 -17.27
CA LEU A 111 1.97 -2.36 -16.46
C LEU A 111 3.21 -2.81 -17.22
N ASP A 112 3.10 -3.10 -18.52
CA ASP A 112 4.22 -3.46 -19.39
C ASP A 112 5.21 -2.30 -19.51
N LEU A 113 4.71 -1.07 -19.71
CA LEU A 113 5.53 0.15 -19.73
C LEU A 113 6.24 0.37 -18.39
N LEU A 114 5.50 0.35 -17.27
CA LEU A 114 6.07 0.60 -15.94
C LEU A 114 7.10 -0.47 -15.54
N THR A 115 6.85 -1.74 -15.84
CA THR A 115 7.79 -2.82 -15.53
C THR A 115 9.00 -2.80 -16.46
N THR A 116 8.83 -2.55 -17.76
CA THR A 116 9.91 -2.42 -18.75
C THR A 116 10.83 -1.24 -18.46
N GLU A 117 10.28 -0.05 -18.17
CA GLU A 117 11.07 1.17 -17.99
C GLU A 117 11.68 1.29 -16.57
N ILE A 118 11.07 0.67 -15.54
CA ILE A 118 11.50 0.87 -14.14
C ILE A 118 12.11 -0.39 -13.50
N LEU A 119 11.57 -1.58 -13.76
CA LEU A 119 11.92 -2.79 -13.00
C LEU A 119 12.70 -3.84 -13.80
N HIS A 120 12.69 -3.77 -15.13
CA HIS A 120 13.45 -4.67 -15.98
C HIS A 120 14.97 -4.52 -15.74
N PRO A 121 15.77 -5.61 -15.75
CA PRO A 121 17.22 -5.51 -15.56
C PRO A 121 17.90 -4.53 -16.52
N ASP A 122 17.43 -4.47 -17.76
CA ASP A 122 18.05 -3.70 -18.84
C ASP A 122 17.62 -2.22 -18.89
N SER A 123 16.69 -1.76 -18.03
CA SER A 123 16.14 -0.39 -18.14
C SER A 123 17.07 0.73 -17.63
N GLU A 124 18.24 0.34 -17.09
CA GLU A 124 19.22 1.16 -16.37
C GLU A 124 18.65 2.01 -15.21
N ALA A 125 17.36 1.82 -14.84
CA ALA A 125 16.67 2.61 -13.82
C ALA A 125 17.42 2.60 -12.47
N PRO A 126 17.80 3.77 -11.92
CA PRO A 126 18.52 3.86 -10.66
C PRO A 126 17.69 3.39 -9.45
N ASN A 127 18.40 2.90 -8.43
CA ASN A 127 17.77 2.33 -7.22
C ASN A 127 16.79 3.29 -6.51
N GLY A 128 17.01 4.61 -6.56
CA GLY A 128 16.07 5.59 -6.01
C GLY A 128 14.74 5.66 -6.76
N VAL A 129 14.77 5.53 -8.09
CA VAL A 129 13.56 5.42 -8.92
C VAL A 129 12.83 4.12 -8.59
N LYS A 130 13.56 3.00 -8.54
CA LYS A 130 13.04 1.66 -8.23
C LYS A 130 12.39 1.57 -6.85
N SER A 131 13.02 2.12 -5.80
CA SER A 131 12.44 2.20 -4.45
C SER A 131 11.16 3.04 -4.45
N HIS A 132 11.24 4.30 -4.87
CA HIS A 132 10.10 5.22 -4.79
C HIS A 132 8.90 4.75 -5.60
N PHE A 133 9.12 4.20 -6.81
CA PHE A 133 8.03 3.63 -7.60
C PHE A 133 7.31 2.47 -6.88
N LEU A 134 8.06 1.55 -6.28
CA LEU A 134 7.49 0.41 -5.55
C LEU A 134 6.85 0.79 -4.20
N GLU A 135 7.29 1.90 -3.60
CA GLU A 135 6.71 2.46 -2.38
C GLU A 135 5.38 3.18 -2.67
N ILE A 136 5.29 3.95 -3.76
CA ILE A 136 4.07 4.73 -4.09
C ILE A 136 3.02 3.99 -4.91
N PHE A 137 3.33 2.82 -5.50
CA PHE A 137 2.45 2.17 -6.49
C PHE A 137 1.05 1.90 -5.93
N LEU A 138 0.94 1.22 -4.78
CA LEU A 138 -0.35 0.93 -4.16
C LEU A 138 -1.02 2.19 -3.60
N GLU A 139 -0.24 3.13 -3.06
CA GLU A 139 -0.75 4.39 -2.51
C GLU A 139 -1.42 5.28 -3.56
N GLU A 140 -0.92 5.29 -4.80
CA GLU A 140 -1.54 6.04 -5.90
C GLU A 140 -2.63 5.24 -6.63
N LEU A 141 -2.54 3.91 -6.64
CA LEU A 141 -3.60 3.05 -7.16
C LEU A 141 -4.86 3.15 -6.30
N SER A 142 -4.73 3.08 -4.97
CA SER A 142 -5.88 3.07 -4.05
C SER A 142 -6.68 4.38 -4.13
N LYS A 143 -5.99 5.54 -4.15
CA LYS A 143 -6.57 6.89 -4.32
C LYS A 143 -7.41 7.06 -5.59
N VAL A 144 -7.21 6.21 -6.60
CA VAL A 144 -7.90 6.32 -7.90
C VAL A 144 -8.92 5.19 -8.09
N GLY A 145 -8.60 3.95 -7.69
CA GLY A 145 -9.36 2.75 -8.03
C GLY A 145 -9.99 1.99 -6.86
N ALA A 146 -9.74 2.31 -5.59
CA ALA A 146 -10.25 1.51 -4.46
C ALA A 146 -11.79 1.38 -4.42
N ALA A 147 -12.53 2.36 -4.93
CA ALA A 147 -14.00 2.34 -5.00
C ALA A 147 -14.58 1.67 -6.27
N GLU A 148 -13.75 1.12 -7.16
CA GLU A 148 -14.16 0.58 -8.48
C GLU A 148 -13.50 -0.75 -8.85
N LEU A 149 -12.28 -0.99 -8.37
CA LEU A 149 -11.48 -2.17 -8.73
C LEU A 149 -11.91 -3.38 -7.92
N THR A 150 -12.33 -4.43 -8.62
CA THR A 150 -12.58 -5.74 -8.04
C THR A 150 -11.29 -6.39 -7.49
N ALA A 151 -11.44 -7.33 -6.56
CA ALA A 151 -10.34 -8.11 -6.01
C ALA A 151 -9.49 -8.83 -7.09
N ASP A 152 -10.14 -9.31 -8.16
CA ASP A 152 -9.48 -9.96 -9.29
C ASP A 152 -8.66 -8.98 -10.13
N GLN A 153 -9.20 -7.79 -10.42
CA GLN A 153 -8.45 -6.72 -11.11
C GLN A 153 -7.26 -6.24 -10.26
N ASN A 154 -7.43 -6.14 -8.94
CA ASN A 154 -6.35 -5.82 -8.02
C ASN A 154 -5.26 -6.91 -8.03
N LEU A 155 -5.63 -8.19 -8.13
CA LEU A 155 -4.67 -9.28 -8.36
C LEU A 155 -3.95 -9.17 -9.71
N GLN A 156 -4.66 -8.87 -10.81
CA GLN A 156 -4.05 -8.62 -12.13
C GLN A 156 -3.03 -7.46 -12.07
N LEU A 157 -3.37 -6.37 -11.39
CA LEU A 157 -2.53 -5.18 -11.22
C LEU A 157 -1.24 -5.47 -10.44
N ILE A 158 -1.23 -6.44 -9.51
CA ILE A 158 -0.03 -6.81 -8.76
C ILE A 158 0.77 -7.99 -9.34
N ASP A 159 0.19 -8.82 -10.20
CA ASP A 159 0.84 -10.04 -10.72
C ASP A 159 2.21 -9.79 -11.42
N PRO A 160 2.44 -8.68 -12.15
CA PRO A 160 3.78 -8.37 -12.67
C PRO A 160 4.85 -8.28 -11.57
N PHE A 161 4.54 -7.68 -10.42
CA PHE A 161 5.48 -7.62 -9.29
C PHE A 161 5.66 -8.99 -8.63
N CYS A 162 4.59 -9.82 -8.58
CA CYS A 162 4.68 -11.21 -8.13
C CYS A 162 5.66 -12.03 -9.01
N ARG A 163 5.55 -11.90 -10.34
CA ARG A 163 6.48 -12.53 -11.31
C ARG A 163 7.91 -12.00 -11.15
N ILE A 164 8.11 -10.69 -10.99
CA ILE A 164 9.43 -10.09 -10.80
C ILE A 164 10.06 -10.52 -9.47
N ALA A 165 9.30 -10.58 -8.37
CA ALA A 165 9.80 -11.03 -7.07
C ALA A 165 10.15 -12.53 -7.04
N ALA A 166 9.49 -13.35 -7.87
CA ALA A 166 9.91 -14.74 -8.08
C ALA A 166 11.30 -14.82 -8.75
N CYS A 167 11.51 -14.09 -9.84
CA CYS A 167 12.66 -14.31 -10.74
C CYS A 167 13.86 -13.37 -10.55
N THR A 168 13.70 -12.21 -9.90
CA THR A 168 14.76 -11.19 -9.83
C THR A 168 16.01 -11.64 -9.06
N GLN A 169 17.18 -11.23 -9.54
CA GLN A 169 18.46 -11.42 -8.84
C GLN A 169 18.82 -10.22 -7.94
N ASP A 170 18.11 -9.09 -8.08
CA ASP A 170 18.34 -7.91 -7.25
C ASP A 170 17.61 -8.03 -5.91
N SER A 171 18.39 -8.23 -4.84
CA SER A 171 17.90 -8.30 -3.47
C SER A 171 17.22 -7.01 -2.97
N LEU A 172 17.51 -5.85 -3.57
CA LEU A 172 16.85 -4.58 -3.27
C LEU A 172 15.47 -4.53 -3.92
N VAL A 173 15.36 -4.76 -5.23
CA VAL A 173 14.05 -4.87 -5.91
C VAL A 173 13.17 -5.93 -5.24
N LEU A 174 13.73 -7.09 -4.90
CA LEU A 174 13.04 -8.12 -4.13
C LEU A 174 12.58 -7.63 -2.75
N HIS A 175 13.40 -6.84 -2.03
CA HIS A 175 13.02 -6.27 -0.73
C HIS A 175 11.90 -5.25 -0.87
N ASN A 176 12.01 -4.36 -1.87
CA ASN A 176 11.05 -3.29 -2.13
C ASN A 176 9.69 -3.85 -2.56
N ILE A 177 9.64 -4.86 -3.46
CA ILE A 177 8.38 -5.54 -3.80
C ILE A 177 7.83 -6.29 -2.58
N THR A 178 8.68 -6.99 -1.82
CA THR A 178 8.23 -7.67 -0.58
C THR A 178 7.56 -6.68 0.37
N ARG A 179 8.16 -5.51 0.59
CA ARG A 179 7.69 -4.53 1.57
C ARG A 179 6.57 -3.63 1.04
N GLY A 180 6.86 -2.82 0.02
CA GLY A 180 5.97 -1.77 -0.50
C GLY A 180 4.76 -2.29 -1.28
N ILE A 181 4.80 -3.52 -1.79
CA ILE A 181 3.64 -4.18 -2.39
C ILE A 181 3.07 -5.24 -1.44
N LEU A 182 3.80 -6.32 -1.19
CA LEU A 182 3.18 -7.52 -0.62
C LEU A 182 2.90 -7.43 0.89
N GLU A 183 3.80 -6.84 1.68
CA GLU A 183 3.57 -6.61 3.11
C GLU A 183 2.64 -5.41 3.35
N ALA A 184 2.68 -4.38 2.50
CA ALA A 184 1.70 -3.28 2.54
C ALA A 184 0.25 -3.76 2.39
N ILE A 185 -0.04 -4.72 1.50
CA ILE A 185 -1.40 -5.32 1.39
C ILE A 185 -1.79 -6.05 2.69
N VAL A 186 -0.83 -6.73 3.35
CA VAL A 186 -1.08 -7.41 4.63
C VAL A 186 -1.34 -6.41 5.76
N GLU A 187 -0.61 -5.30 5.78
CA GLU A 187 -0.74 -4.21 6.76
C GLU A 187 -2.07 -3.44 6.56
N GLN A 188 -2.56 -3.30 5.33
CA GLN A 188 -3.84 -2.66 5.00
C GLN A 188 -5.07 -3.58 5.15
N ALA A 189 -4.90 -4.90 5.16
CA ALA A 189 -5.98 -5.88 5.20
C ALA A 189 -7.01 -5.71 6.34
N PRO A 190 -6.65 -5.31 7.58
CA PRO A 190 -7.62 -5.08 8.64
C PRO A 190 -8.60 -3.94 8.35
N LEU A 191 -8.15 -2.90 7.63
CA LEU A 191 -8.95 -1.73 7.26
C LEU A 191 -9.87 -2.05 6.09
N ALA A 192 -9.36 -2.69 5.03
CA ALA A 192 -10.17 -3.19 3.92
C ALA A 192 -11.36 -4.03 4.39
N ILE A 193 -11.16 -4.83 5.44
CA ILE A 193 -12.22 -5.67 6.04
C ILE A 193 -13.16 -4.85 6.96
N GLU A 194 -12.72 -3.79 7.64
CA GLU A 194 -13.62 -2.90 8.38
C GLU A 194 -14.50 -2.08 7.41
N ASP A 195 -13.96 -1.64 6.27
CA ASP A 195 -14.69 -1.00 5.17
C ASP A 195 -15.77 -1.93 4.59
N LEU A 196 -15.38 -3.12 4.12
CA LEU A 196 -16.29 -4.12 3.53
C LEU A 196 -17.36 -4.59 4.52
N MET A 197 -17.03 -4.73 5.81
CA MET A 197 -18.04 -5.01 6.83
C MET A 197 -19.01 -3.85 7.05
N SER A 198 -18.58 -2.60 6.84
CA SER A 198 -19.41 -1.41 7.01
C SER A 198 -20.36 -1.19 5.83
N GLU A 199 -19.92 -1.50 4.62
CA GLU A 199 -20.79 -1.54 3.42
C GLU A 199 -21.91 -2.57 3.56
N LEU A 200 -21.60 -3.78 4.04
CA LEU A 200 -22.60 -4.83 4.29
C LEU A 200 -23.54 -4.49 5.48
N ASP A 201 -23.00 -3.89 6.56
CA ASP A 201 -23.79 -3.36 7.69
C ASP A 201 -24.69 -2.16 7.28
N ALA A 202 -24.45 -1.52 6.12
CA ALA A 202 -25.28 -0.45 5.55
C ALA A 202 -26.37 -1.00 4.60
N GLN A 203 -25.99 -1.82 3.61
CA GLN A 203 -26.92 -2.43 2.65
C GLN A 203 -28.06 -3.20 3.35
N SER A 204 -27.74 -3.90 4.44
CA SER A 204 -28.73 -4.64 5.25
C SER A 204 -29.75 -3.76 6.01
N ARG A 205 -29.53 -2.44 6.11
CA ARG A 205 -30.49 -1.49 6.71
C ARG A 205 -31.41 -0.85 5.69
N GLU A 206 -30.97 -0.77 4.44
CA GLU A 206 -31.76 -0.25 3.33
C GLU A 206 -32.85 -1.27 2.93
N ASP A 207 -32.54 -2.57 3.01
CA ASP A 207 -33.48 -3.67 2.74
C ASP A 207 -34.59 -3.80 3.82
N GLU A 208 -34.23 -3.74 5.11
CA GLU A 208 -35.23 -3.75 6.20
C GLU A 208 -36.00 -2.43 6.36
N GLY A 209 -35.62 -1.37 5.64
CA GLY A 209 -36.29 -0.06 5.65
C GLY A 209 -37.56 0.02 4.79
N SER A 210 -37.91 -1.04 4.05
CA SER A 210 -38.99 -1.01 3.05
C SER A 210 -40.25 -1.83 3.44
N ALA A 211 -40.35 -2.30 4.69
CA ALA A 211 -41.42 -3.17 5.17
C ALA A 211 -41.98 -2.75 6.54
N GLY A 212 -42.74 -1.66 6.59
CA GLY A 212 -43.33 -1.16 7.83
C GLY A 212 -44.02 0.21 7.73
N ASP A 213 -44.85 0.41 6.70
CA ASP A 213 -45.72 1.60 6.56
C ASP A 213 -47.04 1.14 5.92
N ASP A 214 -47.99 0.74 6.78
CA ASP A 214 -49.39 0.35 6.51
C ASP A 214 -50.11 0.47 7.88
N ASP A 215 -50.91 1.53 8.06
CA ASP A 215 -52.09 1.77 8.94
C ASP A 215 -52.13 1.20 10.40
N ASP A 216 -52.77 1.83 11.41
CA ASP A 216 -54.04 2.59 11.45
C ASP A 216 -54.03 3.75 12.49
N ASP A 217 -55.03 4.62 12.38
CA ASP A 217 -55.38 5.70 13.34
C ASP A 217 -56.04 5.17 14.66
N ASP A 218 -56.09 6.00 15.71
CA ASP A 218 -57.34 6.36 16.41
C ASP A 218 -57.13 7.50 17.46
N ASP A 219 -58.20 8.25 17.76
CA ASP A 219 -58.23 9.47 18.60
C ASP A 219 -58.33 9.23 20.13
N ASP A 220 -58.00 10.26 20.95
CA ASP A 220 -58.93 10.91 21.92
C ASP A 220 -58.25 11.91 22.90
N ASP A 221 -58.48 13.21 22.64
CA ASP A 221 -59.02 14.30 23.51
C ASP A 221 -58.59 14.63 24.98
N ASP A 222 -58.67 15.95 25.29
CA ASP A 222 -59.03 16.64 26.57
C ASP A 222 -58.11 16.52 27.84
N ASP A 223 -57.84 17.53 28.70
CA ASP A 223 -57.95 19.01 28.74
C ASP A 223 -56.91 19.58 29.76
N GLY A 224 -56.68 20.91 29.82
CA GLY A 224 -56.03 21.57 30.96
C GLY A 224 -55.47 22.99 30.76
N ALA A 225 -56.26 24.03 31.06
CA ALA A 225 -55.85 25.47 31.10
C ALA A 225 -54.86 25.79 32.28
N GLU A 226 -54.21 26.97 32.46
CA GLU A 226 -54.45 28.42 32.25
C GLU A 226 -53.07 29.15 32.11
N ALA A 227 -52.85 30.43 31.71
CA ALA A 227 -53.59 31.50 31.01
C ALA A 227 -52.62 32.70 30.73
N GLU A 228 -53.10 33.97 30.81
CA GLU A 228 -52.37 35.26 30.69
C GLU A 228 -51.61 35.49 29.35
N ARG A 229 -52.13 36.25 28.36
CA ARG A 229 -52.35 37.72 28.29
C ARG A 229 -51.09 38.57 28.55
N GLY A 230 -50.75 39.58 27.74
CA GLY A 230 -51.30 40.01 26.45
C GLY A 230 -51.00 41.48 26.11
N GLN A 231 -50.99 41.83 24.81
CA GLN A 231 -50.90 43.20 24.25
C GLN A 231 -49.53 43.92 24.48
N ASP A 232 -49.06 44.86 23.65
CA ASP A 232 -49.75 45.64 22.60
C ASP A 232 -48.88 45.91 21.34
N ALA A 233 -49.46 46.54 20.32
CA ALA A 233 -48.84 46.92 19.01
C ALA A 233 -48.21 48.36 19.06
N PRO A 234 -47.86 49.10 17.96
CA PRO A 234 -47.98 48.82 16.51
C PRO A 234 -46.84 49.32 15.55
N SER A 235 -47.01 48.97 14.26
CA SER A 235 -46.71 49.72 13.00
C SER A 235 -45.58 50.77 12.88
N GLY A 236 -44.79 50.69 11.78
CA GLY A 236 -43.92 51.82 11.36
C GLY A 236 -43.20 51.76 10.00
N SER A 237 -43.86 52.20 8.93
CA SER A 237 -43.29 52.72 7.65
C SER A 237 -42.52 51.80 6.66
N LEU A 238 -42.77 52.06 5.38
CA LEU A 238 -42.02 51.59 4.20
C LEU A 238 -40.95 52.62 3.78
N SER A 239 -39.95 52.24 2.94
CA SER A 239 -39.76 52.80 1.58
C SER A 239 -38.46 52.37 0.86
N ALA A 240 -38.57 52.07 -0.44
CA ALA A 240 -37.59 52.24 -1.54
C ALA A 240 -36.07 51.92 -1.37
N GLY A 241 -35.71 50.66 -1.62
CA GLY A 241 -34.84 50.18 -2.73
C GLY A 241 -33.43 50.74 -3.05
N SER A 242 -32.50 49.85 -3.44
CA SER A 242 -31.57 50.05 -4.57
C SER A 242 -30.84 48.75 -4.99
N THR A 243 -30.55 48.63 -6.30
CA THR A 243 -29.44 47.88 -6.95
C THR A 243 -28.88 46.56 -6.37
N ARG A 244 -28.97 45.50 -7.18
CA ARG A 244 -28.10 44.31 -7.10
C ARG A 244 -26.61 44.66 -7.17
N ARG A 245 -25.79 44.05 -6.31
CA ARG A 245 -24.53 43.39 -6.69
C ARG A 245 -24.22 42.27 -5.71
N ALA A 246 -23.46 41.26 -6.13
CA ALA A 246 -23.19 40.07 -5.33
C ALA A 246 -21.69 39.91 -5.10
N ASP A 247 -21.34 39.64 -3.84
CA ASP A 247 -20.08 39.05 -3.39
C ASP A 247 -20.45 37.98 -2.36
N PRO A 248 -20.02 36.71 -2.50
CA PRO A 248 -20.22 35.69 -1.47
C PRO A 248 -19.29 35.92 -0.28
N GLU A 249 -19.77 35.66 0.94
CA GLU A 249 -18.95 35.78 2.14
C GLU A 249 -17.77 34.79 2.19
N VAL A 250 -16.79 35.11 3.04
CA VAL A 250 -15.67 34.23 3.39
C VAL A 250 -16.19 32.92 3.99
N GLY A 251 -16.10 31.84 3.21
CA GLY A 251 -16.36 30.48 3.70
C GLY A 251 -15.45 30.15 4.87
N LYS A 252 -16.02 29.95 6.06
CA LYS A 252 -15.28 29.59 7.28
C LYS A 252 -14.56 28.26 7.07
N GLY A 253 -13.25 28.23 7.30
CA GLY A 253 -12.50 26.98 7.31
C GLY A 253 -12.98 26.08 8.44
N GLN A 254 -13.54 24.93 8.09
CA GLN A 254 -13.80 23.85 9.05
C GLN A 254 -12.49 23.07 9.26
N THR A 255 -11.69 23.52 10.23
CA THR A 255 -10.71 22.65 10.89
C THR A 255 -11.48 21.66 11.75
N GLY A 256 -11.91 20.55 11.14
CA GLY A 256 -12.68 19.49 11.78
C GLY A 256 -11.90 18.19 11.79
N GLU A 257 -11.47 17.80 13.00
CA GLU A 257 -11.06 16.44 13.39
C GLU A 257 -9.93 15.78 12.60
N ASP A 258 -8.70 15.84 13.15
CA ASP A 258 -7.61 14.90 12.86
C ASP A 258 -7.95 13.47 13.38
N GLY A 259 -9.00 12.88 12.82
CA GLY A 259 -9.05 11.44 12.68
C GLY A 259 -8.15 11.05 11.52
N GLU A 260 -7.27 10.06 11.70
CA GLU A 260 -6.52 9.46 10.60
C GLU A 260 -7.50 8.67 9.71
N ASN A 261 -8.22 9.39 8.84
CA ASN A 261 -9.03 8.81 7.79
C ASN A 261 -8.09 8.22 6.74
N THR A 262 -7.61 7.01 6.99
CA THR A 262 -6.79 6.24 6.05
C THR A 262 -7.46 6.27 4.68
N GLY A 263 -6.67 6.58 3.64
CA GLY A 263 -7.17 6.65 2.27
C GLY A 263 -7.84 5.35 1.85
N PRO A 264 -8.82 5.40 0.94
CA PRO A 264 -9.67 4.25 0.60
C PRO A 264 -8.81 3.06 0.18
N VAL A 265 -9.14 1.88 0.72
CA VAL A 265 -8.25 0.71 0.71
C VAL A 265 -8.62 -0.25 -0.43
N LEU A 266 -7.61 -0.83 -1.08
CA LEU A 266 -7.80 -1.82 -2.15
C LEU A 266 -8.25 -3.16 -1.56
N GLN A 267 -9.36 -3.70 -2.07
CA GLN A 267 -9.86 -5.04 -1.71
C GLN A 267 -9.09 -6.13 -2.46
N PHE A 268 -8.73 -7.22 -1.78
CA PHE A 268 -8.02 -8.37 -2.35
C PHE A 268 -8.58 -9.70 -1.84
N ASP A 269 -8.62 -10.71 -2.69
CA ASP A 269 -8.74 -12.09 -2.26
C ASP A 269 -7.35 -12.59 -1.80
N TYR A 270 -7.16 -12.65 -0.48
CA TYR A 270 -5.92 -13.11 0.13
C TYR A 270 -5.61 -14.59 -0.15
N GLU A 271 -6.61 -15.43 -0.42
CA GLU A 271 -6.40 -16.82 -0.84
C GLU A 271 -5.94 -16.88 -2.30
N ALA A 272 -6.54 -16.11 -3.21
CA ALA A 272 -6.08 -16.01 -4.60
C ALA A 272 -4.65 -15.45 -4.69
N VAL A 273 -4.33 -14.38 -3.94
CA VAL A 273 -2.97 -13.81 -3.84
C VAL A 273 -1.98 -14.84 -3.28
N ALA A 274 -2.33 -15.56 -2.22
CA ALA A 274 -1.49 -16.62 -1.65
C ALA A 274 -1.22 -17.75 -2.64
N ASN A 275 -2.27 -18.22 -3.32
CA ASN A 275 -2.20 -19.32 -4.29
C ASN A 275 -1.36 -18.94 -5.51
N ARG A 276 -1.52 -17.72 -6.04
CA ARG A 276 -0.72 -17.20 -7.17
C ARG A 276 0.76 -17.05 -6.80
N LEU A 277 1.05 -16.50 -5.62
CA LEU A 277 2.43 -16.43 -5.12
C LEU A 277 3.03 -17.82 -4.88
N PHE A 278 2.23 -18.80 -4.45
CA PHE A 278 2.66 -20.18 -4.23
C PHE A 278 2.92 -20.94 -5.54
N GLU A 279 2.05 -20.79 -6.54
CA GLU A 279 2.21 -21.32 -7.90
C GLU A 279 3.54 -20.86 -8.50
N LEU A 280 3.81 -19.55 -8.44
CA LEU A 280 5.08 -18.97 -8.85
C LEU A 280 6.23 -19.56 -8.02
N ALA A 281 6.25 -19.35 -6.69
CA ALA A 281 7.35 -19.74 -5.81
C ALA A 281 7.68 -21.25 -5.78
N SER A 282 6.76 -22.11 -6.21
CA SER A 282 6.98 -23.56 -6.27
C SER A 282 7.87 -24.00 -7.44
N GLN A 283 8.03 -23.17 -8.49
CA GLN A 283 8.82 -23.51 -9.67
C GLN A 283 10.29 -23.81 -9.33
N GLU A 284 10.84 -24.87 -9.94
CA GLU A 284 12.19 -25.35 -9.61
C GLU A 284 13.28 -24.33 -9.91
N SER A 285 13.09 -23.52 -10.97
CA SER A 285 13.97 -22.46 -11.46
C SER A 285 14.25 -21.31 -10.47
N ILE A 286 13.42 -21.13 -9.44
CA ILE A 286 13.44 -19.91 -8.61
C ILE A 286 14.60 -19.90 -7.60
N PRO A 287 15.34 -18.79 -7.46
CA PRO A 287 16.39 -18.64 -6.45
C PRO A 287 15.90 -18.96 -5.03
N SER A 288 16.67 -19.75 -4.29
CA SER A 288 16.31 -20.20 -2.93
C SER A 288 16.12 -19.06 -1.93
N GLN A 289 16.76 -17.90 -2.16
CA GLN A 289 16.57 -16.69 -1.37
C GLN A 289 15.18 -16.08 -1.58
N ASN A 290 14.76 -15.94 -2.84
CA ASN A 290 13.46 -15.42 -3.26
C ASN A 290 12.35 -16.32 -2.70
N ARG A 291 12.48 -17.63 -2.95
CA ARG A 291 11.58 -18.67 -2.43
C ARG A 291 11.39 -18.57 -0.91
N LYS A 292 12.47 -18.33 -0.15
CA LYS A 292 12.45 -18.18 1.30
C LYS A 292 11.85 -16.85 1.79
N ARG A 293 11.85 -15.78 0.98
CA ARG A 293 11.08 -14.56 1.29
C ARG A 293 9.60 -14.78 0.97
N LEU A 294 9.28 -15.23 -0.25
CA LEU A 294 7.91 -15.44 -0.71
C LEU A 294 7.12 -16.40 0.20
N TYR A 295 7.68 -17.53 0.65
CA TYR A 295 6.98 -18.42 1.59
C TYR A 295 6.63 -17.80 2.96
N LYS A 296 7.29 -16.72 3.40
CA LYS A 296 6.85 -15.97 4.59
C LYS A 296 5.61 -15.13 4.30
N VAL A 297 5.58 -14.49 3.14
CA VAL A 297 4.49 -13.63 2.68
C VAL A 297 3.25 -14.47 2.35
N ILE A 298 3.42 -15.59 1.64
CA ILE A 298 2.36 -16.57 1.38
C ILE A 298 1.73 -17.04 2.68
N ARG A 299 2.53 -17.30 3.73
CA ARG A 299 1.99 -17.61 5.06
C ARG A 299 1.16 -16.46 5.65
N LYS A 300 1.63 -15.20 5.59
CA LYS A 300 0.85 -14.04 6.04
C LYS A 300 -0.53 -14.00 5.36
N PHE A 301 -0.57 -14.16 4.03
CA PHE A 301 -1.83 -14.19 3.28
C PHE A 301 -2.72 -15.39 3.61
N GLN A 302 -2.16 -16.59 3.80
CA GLN A 302 -2.91 -17.77 4.26
C GLN A 302 -3.46 -17.60 5.69
N GLU A 303 -2.73 -16.90 6.56
CA GLU A 303 -3.18 -16.58 7.92
C GLU A 303 -4.33 -15.54 7.87
N LEU A 304 -4.24 -14.51 7.02
CA LEU A 304 -5.35 -13.58 6.74
C LEU A 304 -6.61 -14.28 6.19
N ALA A 305 -6.47 -15.11 5.16
CA ALA A 305 -7.58 -15.90 4.59
C ALA A 305 -8.22 -16.84 5.65
N GLY A 306 -7.41 -17.36 6.57
CA GLY A 306 -7.88 -18.12 7.74
C GLY A 306 -8.56 -17.29 8.84
N GLY A 307 -8.67 -15.96 8.70
CA GLY A 307 -9.19 -15.03 9.70
C GLY A 307 -8.26 -14.84 10.90
N SER A 308 -6.94 -15.00 10.70
CA SER A 308 -5.88 -14.89 11.70
C SER A 308 -4.95 -13.73 11.36
N PHE A 309 -5.30 -12.54 11.85
CA PHE A 309 -4.51 -11.33 11.68
C PHE A 309 -3.23 -11.34 12.55
N PRO A 310 -2.14 -10.68 12.11
CA PRO A 310 -1.00 -10.36 12.97
C PRO A 310 -1.45 -9.62 14.23
N GLU A 311 -0.85 -9.92 15.38
CA GLU A 311 -1.37 -9.49 16.69
C GLU A 311 -1.12 -8.01 17.01
N ASP A 312 -0.25 -7.34 16.23
CA ASP A 312 0.19 -5.94 16.44
C ASP A 312 -0.59 -4.91 15.57
N ASP A 313 -1.22 -5.32 14.46
CA ASP A 313 -1.70 -4.41 13.39
C ASP A 313 -3.24 -4.26 13.30
N VAL A 314 -4.00 -4.78 14.28
CA VAL A 314 -5.48 -4.86 14.20
C VAL A 314 -6.16 -3.69 14.93
N PRO A 315 -6.99 -2.86 14.25
CA PRO A 315 -7.84 -1.87 14.91
C PRO A 315 -8.74 -2.50 15.98
N GLU A 316 -8.83 -1.84 17.14
CA GLU A 316 -9.48 -2.42 18.33
C GLU A 316 -10.97 -2.78 18.13
N ARG A 317 -11.60 -2.22 17.09
CA ARG A 317 -12.98 -2.47 16.65
C ARG A 317 -13.12 -3.85 15.98
N ALA A 318 -12.26 -4.17 15.02
CA ALA A 318 -12.23 -5.46 14.33
C ALA A 318 -12.03 -6.63 15.32
N TYR A 319 -11.10 -6.47 16.28
CA TYR A 319 -10.85 -7.47 17.32
C TYR A 319 -12.10 -7.80 18.16
N LYS A 320 -12.94 -6.78 18.45
CA LYS A 320 -14.21 -6.94 19.18
C LYS A 320 -15.26 -7.68 18.33
N LYS A 321 -15.54 -7.25 17.09
CA LYS A 321 -16.49 -7.94 16.18
C LYS A 321 -16.09 -9.41 15.95
N LEU A 322 -14.81 -9.71 15.76
CA LEU A 322 -14.30 -11.09 15.56
C LEU A 322 -14.46 -11.98 16.80
N LEU A 323 -14.15 -11.46 18.00
CA LEU A 323 -14.36 -12.19 19.25
C LEU A 323 -15.84 -12.51 19.50
N GLU A 324 -16.75 -11.61 19.12
CA GLU A 324 -18.18 -11.87 19.15
C GLU A 324 -18.60 -12.97 18.17
N GLY A 325 -18.14 -12.94 16.91
CA GLY A 325 -18.37 -14.02 15.95
C GLY A 325 -17.91 -15.38 16.50
N ARG A 326 -16.75 -15.40 17.15
CA ARG A 326 -16.19 -16.61 17.81
C ARG A 326 -17.00 -17.06 19.03
N ARG A 327 -17.60 -16.13 19.79
CA ARG A 327 -18.57 -16.40 20.88
C ARG A 327 -19.89 -16.94 20.33
N LYS A 328 -20.48 -16.28 19.32
CA LYS A 328 -21.73 -16.67 18.62
C LYS A 328 -21.61 -18.09 18.01
N ARG A 329 -20.49 -18.41 17.32
CA ARG A 329 -20.19 -19.79 16.84
C ARG A 329 -20.07 -20.81 17.99
N LYS A 330 -19.38 -20.48 19.09
CA LYS A 330 -19.29 -21.37 20.28
C LYS A 330 -20.65 -21.60 20.97
N GLN A 331 -21.52 -20.59 21.03
CA GLN A 331 -22.87 -20.72 21.57
C GLN A 331 -23.78 -21.58 20.67
N LYS A 332 -23.80 -21.37 19.34
CA LYS A 332 -24.52 -22.26 18.40
C LYS A 332 -24.05 -23.72 18.53
N LYS A 333 -22.74 -23.96 18.69
CA LYS A 333 -22.18 -25.32 18.91
C LYS A 333 -22.46 -25.92 20.30
N LYS A 334 -22.80 -25.10 21.31
CA LYS A 334 -23.35 -25.58 22.59
C LYS A 334 -24.85 -25.92 22.49
N LYS A 335 -25.69 -25.02 21.95
CA LYS A 335 -27.14 -25.27 21.79
C LYS A 335 -27.43 -26.54 20.98
N LYS A 336 -26.68 -26.82 19.91
CA LYS A 336 -26.78 -28.08 19.15
C LYS A 336 -26.36 -29.35 19.91
N LYS A 337 -25.87 -29.25 21.15
CA LYS A 337 -25.50 -30.39 22.00
C LYS A 337 -26.38 -30.52 23.26
N SER A 338 -27.50 -29.81 23.30
CA SER A 338 -28.46 -29.80 24.41
C SER A 338 -29.89 -29.89 23.88
N LEU A 339 -30.23 -31.04 23.32
CA LEU A 339 -31.59 -31.45 22.94
C LEU A 339 -31.81 -32.86 23.53
N PRO A 340 -32.72 -33.05 24.49
CA PRO A 340 -33.01 -34.36 25.06
C PRO A 340 -33.80 -35.25 24.08
N LEU A 341 -33.56 -36.56 24.13
CA LEU A 341 -34.51 -37.55 23.63
C LEU A 341 -35.55 -37.84 24.73
N SER A 342 -36.81 -37.99 24.34
CA SER A 342 -37.92 -38.33 25.24
C SER A 342 -37.91 -39.82 25.61
N PRO A 343 -38.31 -40.19 26.84
CA PRO A 343 -38.43 -41.59 27.25
C PRO A 343 -39.74 -42.23 26.76
N GLN A 344 -39.75 -43.55 26.67
CA GLN A 344 -40.95 -44.38 26.59
C GLN A 344 -40.67 -45.70 27.34
N GLU A 345 -41.67 -46.21 28.06
CA GLU A 345 -41.53 -47.33 29.02
C GLU A 345 -42.03 -48.67 28.47
N GLY A 346 -41.61 -49.78 29.08
CA GLY A 346 -42.35 -51.06 29.07
C GLY A 346 -41.52 -52.35 28.89
N GLY A 347 -41.73 -53.34 29.77
CA GLY A 347 -41.54 -54.77 29.44
C GLY A 347 -40.32 -55.52 30.02
N GLU A 348 -40.39 -55.86 31.30
CA GLU A 348 -40.08 -57.18 31.95
C GLU A 348 -39.28 -58.28 31.19
N GLY A 349 -38.35 -58.97 31.89
CA GLY A 349 -37.71 -60.22 31.41
C GLY A 349 -36.41 -60.64 32.14
N GLU A 350 -36.46 -61.74 32.90
CA GLU A 350 -35.50 -62.27 33.90
C GLU A 350 -34.09 -62.75 33.42
N GLU A 351 -33.11 -62.65 34.35
CA GLU A 351 -31.95 -63.56 34.63
C GLU A 351 -30.90 -63.91 33.52
N GLU A 352 -29.65 -64.32 33.80
CA GLU A 352 -28.91 -64.62 35.05
C GLU A 352 -27.52 -63.92 35.12
N ALA A 353 -26.78 -64.10 36.23
CA ALA A 353 -25.58 -63.31 36.57
C ALA A 353 -24.21 -63.95 36.23
N LEU A 354 -23.12 -63.14 36.23
CA LEU A 354 -21.97 -63.28 37.15
C LEU A 354 -20.86 -62.21 36.92
N SER A 355 -20.12 -61.88 37.98
CA SER A 355 -19.12 -60.78 38.11
C SER A 355 -17.69 -61.35 38.36
N PRO A 356 -16.60 -60.60 38.68
CA PRO A 356 -16.44 -59.14 38.89
C PRO A 356 -15.13 -58.46 38.33
N ASP A 357 -15.06 -57.13 38.45
CA ASP A 357 -13.84 -56.27 38.41
C ASP A 357 -13.26 -56.09 39.85
N PRO A 358 -12.00 -55.63 40.08
CA PRO A 358 -11.84 -54.20 40.46
C PRO A 358 -10.45 -53.51 40.19
N GLY A 359 -10.47 -52.37 39.47
CA GLY A 359 -9.66 -51.17 39.77
C GLY A 359 -8.13 -51.17 39.53
N MET A 360 -7.38 -50.08 39.79
CA MET A 360 -7.77 -48.74 40.27
C MET A 360 -6.77 -47.61 39.86
N GLU A 361 -7.05 -46.35 40.24
CA GLU A 361 -6.36 -45.11 39.82
C GLU A 361 -4.85 -44.98 40.13
N THR A 362 -4.16 -44.02 39.47
CA THR A 362 -3.36 -43.01 40.22
C THR A 362 -3.19 -41.67 39.47
N LYS A 363 -2.68 -40.63 40.16
CA LYS A 363 -2.88 -39.21 39.82
C LYS A 363 -1.59 -38.41 39.55
N ARG A 364 -1.73 -37.42 38.65
CA ARG A 364 -0.88 -36.22 38.37
C ARG A 364 0.15 -35.81 39.46
N LYS A 365 1.35 -35.35 39.03
CA LYS A 365 1.79 -33.93 39.15
C LYS A 365 3.17 -33.62 38.51
N ARG A 366 3.44 -32.32 38.31
CA ARG A 366 4.71 -31.73 37.80
C ARG A 366 5.72 -31.48 38.95
N SER A 367 7.02 -31.49 38.65
CA SER A 367 8.00 -30.58 39.27
C SER A 367 9.24 -30.35 38.38
N ARG A 368 10.10 -29.39 38.74
CA ARG A 368 11.37 -29.02 38.06
C ARG A 368 12.52 -28.94 39.09
N LYS A 369 13.76 -29.02 38.57
CA LYS A 369 14.99 -28.29 39.02
C LYS A 369 16.03 -29.02 39.92
N ARG A 370 17.12 -29.45 39.27
CA ARG A 370 18.55 -29.48 39.67
C ARG A 370 18.98 -29.94 41.09
N SER A 371 19.88 -30.94 41.11
CA SER A 371 21.21 -30.86 41.77
C SER A 371 22.18 -31.95 41.24
N ARG A 372 23.49 -31.80 41.50
CA ARG A 372 24.58 -32.83 41.43
C ARG A 372 25.23 -32.87 42.83
N PRO A 373 25.88 -33.98 43.25
CA PRO A 373 27.32 -34.24 42.99
C PRO A 373 27.52 -35.44 42.01
N ALA A 374 28.67 -35.79 41.42
CA ALA A 374 30.10 -35.90 41.84
C ALA A 374 30.41 -37.21 42.59
N GLU A 375 31.57 -37.88 42.43
CA GLU A 375 32.78 -37.62 41.61
C GLU A 375 32.99 -38.75 40.54
N GLN A 376 34.13 -39.31 40.08
CA GLN A 376 35.59 -39.07 40.23
C GLN A 376 36.35 -39.64 38.98
N ALA A 377 37.59 -40.15 39.11
CA ALA A 377 38.42 -40.89 38.12
C ALA A 377 38.68 -40.19 36.75
N GLU A 378 39.56 -39.18 36.64
CA GLU A 378 41.05 -39.21 36.70
C GLU A 378 41.78 -39.97 35.57
N THR A 379 42.26 -39.24 34.55
CA THR A 379 43.67 -39.17 34.06
C THR A 379 43.73 -38.36 32.74
N GLY A 380 44.73 -37.51 32.47
CA GLY A 380 45.73 -36.92 33.36
C GLY A 380 46.81 -36.11 32.62
N ARG A 381 47.01 -34.82 32.99
CA ARG A 381 48.10 -33.89 32.58
C ARG A 381 48.07 -33.42 31.10
N GLN A 382 48.69 -32.32 30.64
CA GLN A 382 49.19 -30.99 31.09
C GLN A 382 49.53 -30.23 29.77
N ARG A 383 49.76 -28.91 29.58
CA ARG A 383 49.78 -27.58 30.26
C ARG A 383 49.68 -26.56 29.07
N GLY A 384 49.44 -25.24 29.15
CA GLY A 384 49.16 -24.20 30.15
C GLY A 384 49.02 -22.86 29.36
N ALA A 385 48.16 -21.89 29.68
CA ALA A 385 48.14 -20.95 30.81
C ALA A 385 48.51 -19.50 30.36
N HIS A 386 47.65 -18.52 30.71
CA HIS A 386 47.70 -17.06 30.38
C HIS A 386 47.56 -16.68 28.88
N GLY A 387 46.87 -15.61 28.46
CA GLY A 387 45.85 -14.79 29.15
C GLY A 387 46.22 -13.33 29.47
N LYS A 388 45.68 -12.37 28.70
CA LYS A 388 45.42 -10.96 29.11
C LYS A 388 44.47 -10.23 28.14
N ARG A 389 43.91 -9.10 28.58
CA ARG A 389 42.91 -8.28 27.88
C ARG A 389 43.57 -7.08 27.16
N ARG A 390 42.77 -6.44 26.27
CA ARG A 390 42.48 -4.98 26.19
C ARG A 390 43.13 -4.12 25.08
N LYS A 391 42.26 -3.24 24.54
CA LYS A 391 42.47 -1.91 23.89
C LYS A 391 42.64 -1.80 22.36
N LYS A 392 41.82 -0.88 21.80
CA LYS A 392 42.06 -0.13 20.54
C LYS A 392 43.22 0.86 20.72
N PRO A 393 43.85 1.32 19.63
CA PRO A 393 44.33 2.70 19.47
C PRO A 393 43.39 3.52 18.56
N GLN A 394 43.51 4.84 18.59
CA GLN A 394 42.80 5.79 17.73
C GLN A 394 43.74 6.97 17.42
N GLN A 395 43.89 7.30 16.13
CA GLN A 395 44.53 8.51 15.57
C GLN A 395 46.01 8.80 15.90
N LEU A 396 46.76 9.28 14.89
CA LEU A 396 47.50 10.55 14.97
C LEU A 396 47.83 11.09 13.55
N LEU A 397 48.13 12.39 13.47
CA LEU A 397 48.45 13.15 12.26
C LEU A 397 49.97 13.42 12.20
N GLY A 398 50.59 13.64 11.02
CA GLY A 398 52.01 14.07 11.02
C GLY A 398 52.81 14.16 9.70
N ALA A 399 52.49 15.14 8.84
CA ALA A 399 53.43 15.97 8.05
C ALA A 399 54.58 15.39 7.14
N ARG A 400 54.49 15.77 5.86
CA ARG A 400 55.54 16.33 4.95
C ARG A 400 56.79 15.54 4.55
N ALA A 401 56.96 15.44 3.22
CA ALA A 401 58.24 15.63 2.51
C ALA A 401 58.06 16.58 1.29
N LYS A 402 59.13 17.22 0.83
CA LYS A 402 59.29 18.04 -0.40
C LYS A 402 60.46 17.42 -1.23
N LYS A 403 60.77 17.69 -2.51
CA LYS A 403 60.21 18.48 -3.64
C LYS A 403 60.94 18.01 -4.93
N ALA A 404 60.28 17.86 -6.08
CA ALA A 404 60.80 18.02 -7.47
C ALA A 404 59.74 17.59 -8.51
N GLY A 405 59.65 18.13 -9.74
CA GLY A 405 60.42 19.28 -10.26
C GLY A 405 60.42 19.55 -11.78
N ALA A 406 59.31 19.47 -12.53
CA ALA A 406 59.16 19.97 -13.93
C ALA A 406 57.67 20.28 -14.21
N GLN A 407 57.26 21.52 -14.50
CA GLN A 407 57.31 22.28 -15.78
C GLN A 407 56.27 21.82 -16.84
N GLN A 408 55.41 22.77 -17.21
CA GLN A 408 54.41 22.71 -18.30
C GLN A 408 54.98 23.32 -19.59
N PRO A 409 54.33 23.07 -20.74
CA PRO A 409 54.31 24.02 -21.85
C PRO A 409 52.88 24.52 -22.14
N GLU A 410 52.65 25.83 -22.05
CA GLU A 410 51.51 26.48 -22.70
C GLU A 410 51.86 26.93 -24.13
N GLY A 411 50.84 26.97 -24.99
CA GLY A 411 50.69 28.08 -25.95
C GLY A 411 51.39 27.95 -27.31
N LYS A 412 50.58 27.74 -28.35
CA LYS A 412 50.79 28.36 -29.68
C LYS A 412 49.43 28.69 -30.32
N ARG A 413 49.03 29.96 -30.24
CA ARG A 413 47.94 30.52 -31.07
C ARG A 413 48.53 30.98 -32.40
N THR A 414 48.08 30.41 -33.52
CA THR A 414 48.44 30.89 -34.86
C THR A 414 47.67 32.17 -35.17
N ARG A 415 48.34 33.20 -35.71
CA ARG A 415 47.69 34.45 -36.15
C ARG A 415 47.34 34.38 -37.64
N ILE A 416 46.23 35.02 -38.00
CA ILE A 416 45.87 35.39 -39.37
C ILE A 416 46.67 36.65 -39.75
N PRO A 417 47.23 36.75 -40.97
CA PRO A 417 47.64 38.01 -41.57
C PRO A 417 46.54 38.58 -42.47
N GLU A 418 46.24 39.87 -42.33
CA GLU A 418 45.49 40.64 -43.32
C GLU A 418 46.45 41.44 -44.22
N GLY A 419 46.06 41.68 -45.48
CA GLY A 419 46.53 42.86 -46.22
C GLY A 419 47.00 42.64 -47.65
N LYS A 420 46.22 43.20 -48.59
CA LYS A 420 46.52 43.44 -50.02
C LYS A 420 46.50 42.19 -50.91
N GLU A 421 45.99 42.26 -52.14
CA GLU A 421 45.56 43.45 -52.92
C GLU A 421 44.12 43.92 -52.67
#